data_AF-A0A929GP89-F1
#
_entry.id   AF-A0A929GP89-F1
#
_cell.length_a   1.000
_cell.length_b   1.000
_cell.length_c   1.000
_cell.angle_alpha   90.00
_cell.angle_beta   90.00
_cell.angle_gamma   90.00
#
_symmetry.space_group_name_H-M   'P 1'
#
loop_
_entity.id
_entity.type
_entity.pdbx_description
1 polymer ?
#
loop_
_entity_poly.entity_id
_entity_poly.type
_entity_poly.pdbx_seq_one_letter_code
_entity_poly.pdbx_strand_id
1 'polypeptide(L)'
;DANLDKLFVAEAETSGRDQADITGLIGQYAHGNEPSHHMAYLYNFVNKPHKTQEKVYQILTELYKNAPDGISGNEDCGQMSAWYVFSAMGFYPVTPGSNQYIIGTPLFDKSTINLENGKQFTIAAHNLSTLNKYIEYAFLNGKKLNRTYLTHQEIMNGGILEFYMTDNPAVWGSLEGQEPKTEITEHLIVPAPFIAKGDVAFKGETEVVLDNVDKDASIFYQLDTDEYVKYETPLTLSEPATLSVYAEKNGVKSAAITTNFYKIDPNLSINLETEYANQYNAGGNDALIDGIIGAQDFRTGTWQGYFNEDVIATVDLGSVKPIENISINFLQDQRSWIFYPIEVECFVSKGGKDFKSIGTYKIDATKPSEKSEIKQVSFKPQTASYRYVKIIAKKLGELPEWHLGYEHDGRSWLFVDEISIK
;
A
#
# COMPACT_ATOMS: atom_id res chain seq x y z
N ASP A 1 15.77 -13.79 2.92
CA ASP A 1 15.50 -15.24 2.80
C ASP A 1 14.21 -15.63 3.52
N ALA A 2 14.18 -15.71 4.86
CA ALA A 2 13.00 -16.19 5.60
C ALA A 2 11.67 -15.47 5.29
N ASN A 3 11.69 -14.15 5.03
CA ASN A 3 10.47 -13.43 4.63
C ASN A 3 10.01 -13.77 3.20
N LEU A 4 10.94 -14.03 2.28
CA LEU A 4 10.61 -14.51 0.94
C LEU A 4 10.05 -15.94 1.01
N ASP A 5 10.64 -16.80 1.85
CA ASP A 5 10.11 -18.16 2.04
C ASP A 5 8.66 -18.11 2.52
N LYS A 6 8.38 -17.28 3.54
CA LYS A 6 7.02 -17.06 4.06
C LYS A 6 6.03 -16.63 2.98
N LEU A 7 6.43 -15.72 2.08
CA LEU A 7 5.57 -15.27 0.98
C LEU A 7 5.04 -16.45 0.14
N PHE A 8 5.90 -17.42 -0.18
CA PHE A 8 5.52 -18.54 -1.06
C PHE A 8 4.86 -19.73 -0.35
N VAL A 9 4.76 -19.72 0.99
CA VAL A 9 4.17 -20.83 1.77
C VAL A 9 3.04 -20.41 2.72
N ALA A 10 2.81 -19.12 2.91
CA ALA A 10 1.71 -18.60 3.71
C ALA A 10 0.35 -19.02 3.11
N GLU A 11 -0.69 -19.07 3.94
CA GLU A 11 -2.06 -19.33 3.47
C GLU A 11 -2.47 -18.25 2.46
N ALA A 12 -3.18 -18.64 1.40
CA ALA A 12 -3.52 -17.76 0.29
C ALA A 12 -4.69 -16.80 0.59
N GLU A 13 -5.29 -16.93 1.77
CA GLU A 13 -6.44 -16.12 2.20
C GLU A 13 -6.02 -14.65 2.41
N THR A 14 -6.82 -13.74 1.88
CA THR A 14 -6.69 -12.30 2.13
C THR A 14 -7.62 -11.90 3.27
N SER A 15 -7.17 -10.99 4.12
CA SER A 15 -8.07 -10.33 5.07
C SER A 15 -8.77 -9.15 4.40
N GLY A 16 -10.09 -9.03 4.54
CA GLY A 16 -10.85 -7.91 4.01
C GLY A 16 -11.64 -8.26 2.76
N ARG A 17 -11.59 -7.39 1.74
CA ARG A 17 -12.36 -7.55 0.50
C ARG A 17 -11.63 -8.44 -0.49
N ASP A 18 -12.37 -9.32 -1.17
CA ASP A 18 -11.88 -10.04 -2.34
C ASP A 18 -11.55 -9.03 -3.45
N GLN A 19 -10.29 -9.00 -3.88
CA GLN A 19 -9.84 -8.17 -4.99
C GLN A 19 -9.64 -9.03 -6.24
N ALA A 20 -10.27 -8.64 -7.34
CA ALA A 20 -10.22 -9.39 -8.61
C ALA A 20 -8.80 -9.52 -9.18
N ASP A 21 -7.89 -8.59 -8.84
CA ASP A 21 -6.52 -8.56 -9.35
C ASP A 21 -5.56 -9.42 -8.51
N ILE A 22 -6.02 -10.03 -7.41
CA ILE A 22 -5.21 -10.96 -6.58
C ILE A 22 -5.49 -12.39 -7.06
N THR A 23 -4.77 -12.80 -8.10
CA THR A 23 -4.95 -14.09 -8.77
C THR A 23 -3.60 -14.77 -9.05
N GLY A 24 -3.62 -16.05 -9.40
CA GLY A 24 -2.39 -16.83 -9.65
C GLY A 24 -1.53 -17.02 -8.40
N LEU A 25 -2.13 -17.55 -7.33
CA LEU A 25 -1.52 -17.60 -6.01
C LEU A 25 -0.59 -18.80 -5.82
N ILE A 26 0.61 -18.53 -5.29
CA ILE A 26 1.51 -19.53 -4.69
C ILE A 26 1.81 -19.05 -3.27
N GLY A 27 1.00 -19.51 -2.31
CA GLY A 27 0.90 -18.90 -1.00
C GLY A 27 0.36 -17.47 -1.12
N GLN A 28 1.10 -16.47 -0.64
CA GLN A 28 0.78 -15.04 -0.76
C GLN A 28 1.47 -14.36 -1.97
N TYR A 29 2.25 -15.10 -2.76
CA TYR A 29 2.72 -14.61 -4.05
C TYR A 29 1.55 -14.58 -5.05
N ALA A 30 1.18 -13.40 -5.55
CA ALA A 30 0.10 -13.23 -6.54
C ALA A 30 0.67 -12.91 -7.91
N HIS A 31 0.72 -13.90 -8.81
CA HIS A 31 1.31 -13.72 -10.13
C HIS A 31 0.45 -12.84 -11.06
N GLY A 32 -0.86 -12.79 -10.86
CA GLY A 32 -1.74 -11.90 -11.62
C GLY A 32 -1.61 -10.41 -11.25
N ASN A 33 -0.68 -10.06 -10.36
CA ASN A 33 -0.45 -8.70 -9.87
C ASN A 33 1.02 -8.32 -10.06
N GLU A 34 1.29 -7.26 -10.80
CA GLU A 34 2.62 -6.86 -11.26
C GLU A 34 3.66 -6.60 -10.17
N PRO A 35 3.32 -6.07 -8.97
CA PRO A 35 4.27 -5.92 -7.88
C PRO A 35 4.99 -7.23 -7.52
N SER A 36 4.36 -8.39 -7.74
CA SER A 36 4.93 -9.70 -7.46
C SER A 36 5.96 -10.16 -8.49
N HIS A 37 5.93 -9.66 -9.72
CA HIS A 37 6.64 -10.27 -10.87
C HIS A 37 8.15 -10.46 -10.66
N HIS A 38 8.79 -9.59 -9.88
CA HIS A 38 10.22 -9.66 -9.61
C HIS A 38 10.58 -10.43 -8.33
N MET A 39 9.62 -10.76 -7.46
CA MET A 39 9.86 -11.32 -6.13
C MET A 39 10.65 -12.63 -6.15
N ALA A 40 10.35 -13.55 -7.09
CA ALA A 40 11.04 -14.83 -7.20
C ALA A 40 12.54 -14.66 -7.51
N TYR A 41 12.92 -13.60 -8.22
CA TYR A 41 14.31 -13.30 -8.57
C TYR A 41 15.11 -12.70 -7.41
N LEU A 42 14.45 -12.28 -6.33
CA LEU A 42 15.12 -11.70 -5.15
C LEU A 42 15.98 -12.73 -4.40
N TYR A 43 15.76 -14.04 -4.57
CA TYR A 43 16.64 -15.04 -3.97
C TYR A 43 18.08 -14.98 -4.52
N ASN A 44 18.29 -14.54 -5.77
CA ASN A 44 19.63 -14.32 -6.32
C ASN A 44 20.41 -13.26 -5.51
N PHE A 45 19.73 -12.22 -5.04
CA PHE A 45 20.34 -11.12 -4.27
C PHE A 45 20.72 -11.52 -2.84
N VAL A 46 20.25 -12.68 -2.37
CA VAL A 46 20.59 -13.24 -1.05
C VAL A 46 21.34 -14.56 -1.17
N ASN A 47 22.05 -14.78 -2.28
CA ASN A 47 22.91 -15.94 -2.51
C ASN A 47 22.15 -17.30 -2.49
N LYS A 48 20.88 -17.32 -2.90
CA LYS A 48 20.04 -18.53 -2.98
C LYS A 48 19.43 -18.77 -4.38
N PRO A 49 20.22 -18.73 -5.47
CA PRO A 49 19.66 -18.77 -6.83
C PRO A 49 18.89 -20.05 -7.18
N HIS A 50 19.17 -21.17 -6.53
CA HIS A 50 18.37 -22.39 -6.68
C HIS A 50 16.89 -22.19 -6.29
N LYS A 51 16.59 -21.32 -5.31
CA LYS A 51 15.20 -20.98 -4.96
C LYS A 51 14.53 -20.12 -6.03
N THR A 52 15.27 -19.20 -6.67
CA THR A 52 14.77 -18.49 -7.86
C THR A 52 14.44 -19.47 -8.98
N GLN A 53 15.35 -20.39 -9.29
CA GLN A 53 15.15 -21.41 -10.32
C GLN A 53 13.89 -22.25 -10.04
N GLU A 54 13.72 -22.71 -8.81
CA GLU A 54 12.54 -23.48 -8.41
C GLU A 54 11.24 -22.70 -8.55
N LYS A 55 11.18 -21.46 -8.03
CA LYS A 55 9.95 -20.65 -8.06
C LYS A 55 9.61 -20.14 -9.45
N VAL A 56 10.60 -19.70 -10.23
CA VAL A 56 10.38 -19.29 -11.63
C VAL A 56 9.90 -20.47 -12.47
N TYR A 57 10.48 -21.67 -12.29
CA TYR A 57 9.99 -22.88 -12.96
C TYR A 57 8.54 -23.16 -12.59
N GLN A 58 8.23 -23.15 -11.28
CA GLN A 58 6.87 -23.38 -10.78
C GLN A 58 5.86 -22.42 -11.43
N ILE A 59 6.13 -21.11 -11.39
CA ILE A 59 5.26 -20.07 -11.96
C ILE A 59 5.04 -20.31 -13.46
N LEU A 60 6.11 -20.53 -14.23
CA LEU A 60 6.03 -20.77 -15.67
C LEU A 60 5.16 -21.99 -16.02
N THR A 61 5.23 -23.04 -15.22
CA THR A 61 4.54 -24.32 -15.52
C THR A 61 3.13 -24.44 -14.94
N GLU A 62 2.82 -23.73 -13.85
CA GLU A 62 1.53 -23.83 -13.17
C GLU A 62 0.56 -22.70 -13.56
N LEU A 63 1.09 -21.50 -13.85
CA LEU A 63 0.29 -20.28 -14.02
C LEU A 63 0.16 -19.81 -15.48
N TYR A 64 0.77 -20.53 -16.43
CA TYR A 64 0.62 -20.29 -17.86
C TYR A 64 0.23 -21.55 -18.61
N LYS A 65 -0.76 -21.43 -19.51
CA LYS A 65 -1.24 -22.54 -20.35
C LYS A 65 -1.55 -22.05 -21.77
N ASN A 66 -1.44 -22.96 -22.73
CA ASN A 66 -1.93 -22.71 -24.10
C ASN A 66 -3.44 -23.03 -24.18
N ALA A 67 -4.25 -22.27 -23.44
CA ALA A 67 -5.70 -22.40 -23.35
C ALA A 67 -6.35 -21.02 -23.18
N PRO A 68 -7.66 -20.86 -23.48
CA PRO A 68 -8.34 -19.57 -23.33
C PRO A 68 -8.28 -18.96 -21.92
N ASP A 69 -8.19 -19.79 -20.88
CA ASP A 69 -8.03 -19.43 -19.46
C ASP A 69 -6.56 -19.55 -19.00
N GLY A 70 -5.63 -19.45 -19.93
CA GLY A 70 -4.23 -19.81 -19.73
C GLY A 70 -3.36 -18.75 -19.06
N ILE A 71 -3.91 -17.62 -18.62
CA ILE A 71 -3.18 -16.56 -17.91
C ILE A 71 -3.85 -16.37 -16.56
N SER A 72 -3.04 -16.26 -15.51
CA SER A 72 -3.51 -16.26 -14.12
C SER A 72 -3.99 -14.90 -13.59
N GLY A 73 -4.33 -13.94 -14.46
CA GLY A 73 -4.69 -12.56 -14.15
C GLY A 73 -4.99 -11.75 -15.43
N ASN A 74 -5.15 -10.44 -15.31
CA ASN A 74 -5.24 -9.55 -16.47
C ASN A 74 -3.94 -9.61 -17.29
N GLU A 75 -4.03 -9.42 -18.60
CA GLU A 75 -2.83 -9.52 -19.46
C GLU A 75 -1.92 -8.27 -19.34
N ASP A 76 -2.51 -7.16 -18.87
CA ASP A 76 -1.87 -5.86 -18.62
C ASP A 76 -1.05 -5.36 -19.81
N CYS A 77 -1.71 -5.39 -20.98
CA CYS A 77 -1.24 -4.81 -22.22
C CYS A 77 0.16 -5.30 -22.66
N GLY A 78 0.47 -6.57 -22.42
CA GLY A 78 1.72 -7.22 -22.78
C GLY A 78 2.61 -7.59 -21.60
N GLN A 79 2.33 -7.08 -20.40
CA GLN A 79 3.20 -7.26 -19.24
C GLN A 79 3.31 -8.73 -18.80
N MET A 80 2.18 -9.44 -18.69
CA MET A 80 2.17 -10.87 -18.34
C MET A 80 2.89 -11.71 -19.40
N SER A 81 2.65 -11.41 -20.67
CA SER A 81 3.26 -12.08 -21.80
C SER A 81 4.78 -11.85 -21.85
N ALA A 82 5.22 -10.61 -21.61
CA ALA A 82 6.63 -10.26 -21.58
C ALA A 82 7.36 -10.95 -20.41
N TRP A 83 6.73 -11.06 -19.24
CA TRP A 83 7.28 -11.81 -18.11
C TRP A 83 7.55 -13.27 -18.48
N TYR A 84 6.58 -13.93 -19.11
CA TYR A 84 6.73 -15.31 -19.58
C TYR A 84 7.89 -15.44 -20.58
N VAL A 85 7.95 -14.57 -21.59
CA VAL A 85 9.00 -14.62 -22.63
C VAL A 85 10.39 -14.48 -22.02
N PHE A 86 10.62 -13.49 -21.16
CA PHE A 86 11.91 -13.31 -20.49
C PHE A 86 12.26 -14.51 -19.61
N SER A 87 11.35 -14.86 -18.69
CA SER A 87 11.59 -15.92 -17.71
C SER A 87 11.80 -17.28 -18.37
N ALA A 88 11.05 -17.61 -19.42
CA ALA A 88 11.20 -18.86 -20.17
C ALA A 88 12.52 -18.94 -20.96
N MET A 89 13.10 -17.81 -21.39
CA MET A 89 14.46 -17.77 -21.91
C MET A 89 15.52 -17.99 -20.83
N GLY A 90 15.19 -17.75 -19.56
CA GLY A 90 16.04 -18.00 -18.41
C GLY A 90 16.61 -16.76 -17.72
N PHE A 91 16.11 -15.55 -18.01
CA PHE A 91 16.54 -14.33 -17.32
C PHE A 91 15.47 -13.22 -17.33
N TYR A 92 15.51 -12.30 -16.37
CA TYR A 92 14.50 -11.24 -16.21
C TYR A 92 15.10 -9.89 -15.78
N PRO A 93 14.62 -8.75 -16.32
CA PRO A 93 15.07 -7.43 -15.91
C PRO A 93 14.39 -6.97 -14.60
N VAL A 94 14.91 -7.41 -13.44
CA VAL A 94 14.36 -7.06 -12.11
C VAL A 94 14.30 -5.55 -11.85
N THR A 95 15.32 -4.82 -12.31
CA THR A 95 15.39 -3.36 -12.15
C THR A 95 15.65 -2.73 -13.51
N PRO A 96 14.59 -2.43 -14.30
CA PRO A 96 14.73 -1.70 -15.56
C PRO A 96 15.55 -0.41 -15.36
N GLY A 97 16.47 -0.13 -16.28
CA GLY A 97 17.45 0.97 -16.16
C GLY A 97 18.81 0.58 -15.57
N SER A 98 18.91 -0.53 -14.82
CA SER A 98 20.19 -1.03 -14.29
C SER A 98 21.13 -1.63 -15.35
N ASN A 99 20.63 -1.90 -16.56
CA ASN A 99 21.31 -2.67 -17.60
C ASN A 99 21.74 -4.09 -17.16
N GLN A 100 21.06 -4.66 -16.16
CA GLN A 100 21.27 -6.03 -15.72
C GLN A 100 20.01 -6.90 -15.90
N TYR A 101 20.24 -8.17 -16.17
CA TYR A 101 19.21 -9.20 -16.29
C TYR A 101 19.54 -10.35 -15.35
N ILE A 102 18.63 -10.66 -14.44
CA ILE A 102 18.84 -11.63 -13.37
C ILE A 102 18.49 -13.03 -13.89
N ILE A 103 19.40 -13.98 -13.74
CA ILE A 103 19.25 -15.33 -14.27
C ILE A 103 18.26 -16.12 -13.42
N GLY A 104 17.25 -16.69 -14.07
CA GLY A 104 16.29 -17.64 -13.48
C GLY A 104 16.64 -19.06 -13.88
N THR A 105 15.73 -19.73 -14.57
CA THR A 105 15.95 -21.03 -15.21
C THR A 105 15.32 -21.04 -16.61
N PRO A 106 15.97 -21.62 -17.64
CA PRO A 106 15.37 -21.75 -18.96
C PRO A 106 14.23 -22.79 -18.97
N LEU A 107 13.27 -22.60 -19.85
CA LEU A 107 12.17 -23.54 -20.12
C LEU A 107 12.35 -24.33 -21.42
N PHE A 108 13.30 -23.91 -22.28
CA PHE A 108 13.58 -24.53 -23.57
C PHE A 108 15.05 -24.94 -23.69
N ASP A 109 15.32 -26.03 -24.40
CA ASP A 109 16.68 -26.51 -24.69
C ASP A 109 17.52 -25.46 -25.44
N LYS A 110 16.86 -24.62 -26.26
CA LYS A 110 17.51 -23.54 -26.99
C LYS A 110 16.54 -22.40 -27.30
N SER A 111 16.99 -21.18 -27.07
CA SER A 111 16.33 -19.95 -27.55
C SER A 111 17.36 -19.02 -28.19
N THR A 112 16.95 -18.26 -29.21
CA THR A 112 17.83 -17.30 -29.89
C THR A 112 17.12 -15.97 -30.07
N ILE A 113 17.76 -14.90 -29.61
CA ILE A 113 17.32 -13.52 -29.79
C ILE A 113 18.04 -12.97 -31.02
N ASN A 114 17.27 -12.53 -32.01
CA ASN A 114 17.78 -11.78 -33.16
C ASN A 114 17.81 -10.30 -32.78
N LEU A 115 19.01 -9.74 -32.64
CA LEU A 115 19.22 -8.36 -32.20
C LEU A 115 19.12 -7.41 -33.38
N GLU A 116 18.66 -6.18 -33.11
CA GLU A 116 18.50 -5.14 -34.14
C GLU A 116 19.83 -4.76 -34.82
N ASN A 117 20.96 -4.98 -34.16
CA ASN A 117 22.30 -4.77 -34.71
C ASN A 117 22.76 -5.92 -35.65
N GLY A 118 21.88 -6.85 -36.00
CA GLY A 118 22.13 -7.99 -36.87
C GLY A 118 22.86 -9.17 -36.21
N LYS A 119 23.20 -9.07 -34.92
CA LYS A 119 23.79 -10.16 -34.15
C LYS A 119 22.72 -11.09 -33.59
N GLN A 120 23.16 -12.25 -33.11
CA GLN A 120 22.32 -13.19 -32.39
C GLN A 120 22.88 -13.47 -31.01
N PHE A 121 22.00 -13.53 -30.02
CA PHE A 121 22.33 -14.03 -28.68
C PHE A 121 21.54 -15.31 -28.44
N THR A 122 22.25 -16.42 -28.22
CA THR A 122 21.63 -17.75 -28.04
C THR A 122 21.77 -18.20 -26.60
N ILE A 123 20.69 -18.73 -26.04
CA ILE A 123 20.69 -19.41 -24.75
C ILE A 123 20.47 -20.90 -25.03
N ALA A 124 21.36 -21.75 -24.52
CA ALA A 124 21.29 -23.19 -24.66
C ALA A 124 21.28 -23.86 -23.28
N ALA A 125 20.35 -24.77 -23.05
CA ALA A 125 20.21 -25.52 -21.82
C ALA A 125 20.48 -27.00 -22.08
N HIS A 126 21.62 -27.48 -21.60
CA HIS A 126 22.04 -28.87 -21.74
C HIS A 126 21.47 -29.71 -20.60
N ASN A 127 20.97 -30.91 -20.92
CA ASN A 127 20.30 -31.83 -19.98
C ASN A 127 19.03 -31.24 -19.34
N LEU A 128 18.35 -30.28 -19.97
CA LEU A 128 17.08 -29.75 -19.45
C LEU A 128 16.01 -30.84 -19.44
N SER A 129 15.26 -30.93 -18.35
CA SER A 129 14.09 -31.81 -18.23
C SER A 129 13.16 -31.29 -17.13
N THR A 130 12.03 -31.95 -16.93
CA THR A 130 11.11 -31.61 -15.83
C THR A 130 11.73 -31.83 -14.44
N LEU A 131 12.73 -32.70 -14.34
CA LEU A 131 13.52 -32.91 -13.12
C LEU A 131 14.70 -31.93 -13.07
N ASN A 132 15.38 -31.76 -14.20
CA ASN A 132 16.62 -31.00 -14.30
C ASN A 132 16.35 -29.50 -14.49
N LYS A 133 15.83 -28.84 -13.45
CA LYS A 133 15.52 -27.40 -13.44
C LYS A 133 16.58 -26.52 -12.78
N TYR A 134 17.60 -27.12 -12.16
CA TYR A 134 18.65 -26.38 -11.49
C TYR A 134 19.86 -26.20 -12.39
N ILE A 135 20.52 -25.05 -12.33
CA ILE A 135 21.75 -24.78 -13.08
C ILE A 135 22.94 -25.30 -12.26
N GLU A 136 23.64 -26.31 -12.77
CA GLU A 136 24.85 -26.85 -12.14
C GLU A 136 26.06 -25.93 -12.37
N TYR A 137 26.19 -25.44 -13.60
CA TYR A 137 27.18 -24.44 -14.01
C TYR A 137 26.78 -23.78 -15.33
N ALA A 138 27.38 -22.62 -15.61
CA ALA A 138 27.09 -21.84 -16.81
C ALA A 138 28.37 -21.32 -17.50
N PHE A 139 28.28 -21.11 -18.80
CA PHE A 139 29.32 -20.46 -19.61
C PHE A 139 28.73 -19.34 -20.46
N LEU A 140 29.42 -18.21 -20.52
CA LEU A 140 29.14 -17.13 -21.45
C LEU A 140 30.29 -17.04 -22.45
N ASN A 141 30.01 -17.33 -23.72
CA ASN A 141 31.01 -17.35 -24.80
C ASN A 141 32.24 -18.20 -24.45
N GLY A 142 32.00 -19.41 -23.91
CA GLY A 142 33.03 -20.36 -23.49
C GLY A 142 33.77 -20.01 -22.19
N LYS A 143 33.45 -18.87 -21.54
CA LYS A 143 34.03 -18.50 -20.24
C LYS A 143 33.07 -18.87 -19.11
N LYS A 144 33.60 -19.50 -18.06
CA LYS A 144 32.79 -19.87 -16.88
C LYS A 144 32.12 -18.63 -16.29
N LEU A 145 30.80 -18.67 -16.17
CA LEU A 145 29.98 -17.62 -15.58
C LEU A 145 29.57 -18.09 -14.19
N ASN A 146 30.11 -17.45 -13.15
CA ASN A 146 29.80 -17.82 -11.75
C ASN A 146 28.82 -16.85 -11.08
N ARG A 147 28.40 -15.79 -11.76
CA ARG A 147 27.44 -14.80 -11.25
C ARG A 147 26.05 -15.04 -11.83
N THR A 148 25.02 -14.59 -11.13
CA THR A 148 23.61 -14.90 -11.46
C THR A 148 22.91 -13.78 -12.21
N TYR A 149 23.66 -13.03 -13.02
CA TYR A 149 23.14 -11.95 -13.86
C TYR A 149 23.96 -11.80 -15.15
N LEU A 150 23.33 -11.23 -16.17
CA LEU A 150 23.93 -10.77 -17.43
C LEU A 150 23.87 -9.25 -17.48
N THR A 151 24.82 -8.64 -18.17
CA THR A 151 24.72 -7.22 -18.52
C THR A 151 24.08 -7.05 -19.89
N HIS A 152 23.44 -5.90 -20.11
CA HIS A 152 22.86 -5.56 -21.41
C HIS A 152 23.90 -5.61 -22.53
N GLN A 153 25.13 -5.12 -22.27
CA GLN A 153 26.20 -5.14 -23.26
C GLN A 153 26.61 -6.56 -23.66
N GLU A 154 26.60 -7.53 -22.74
CA GLU A 154 26.89 -8.93 -23.05
C GLU A 154 25.86 -9.54 -23.98
N ILE A 155 24.58 -9.23 -23.79
CA ILE A 155 23.50 -9.65 -24.70
C ILE A 155 23.68 -8.97 -26.05
N MET A 156 23.86 -7.64 -26.07
CA MET A 156 23.99 -6.85 -27.31
C MET A 156 25.24 -7.19 -28.13
N ASN A 157 26.27 -7.76 -27.50
CA ASN A 157 27.45 -8.27 -28.18
C ASN A 157 27.18 -9.57 -28.95
N GLY A 158 26.03 -10.22 -28.73
CA GLY A 158 25.68 -11.52 -29.27
C GLY A 158 26.49 -12.66 -28.63
N GLY A 159 26.44 -13.82 -29.26
CA GLY A 159 27.15 -15.02 -28.83
C GLY A 159 26.24 -16.04 -28.15
N ILE A 160 26.77 -16.79 -27.19
CA ILE A 160 26.08 -17.92 -26.56
C ILE A 160 26.24 -17.93 -25.04
N LEU A 161 25.11 -18.15 -24.36
CA LEU A 161 25.01 -18.50 -22.95
C LEU A 161 24.61 -19.97 -22.85
N GLU A 162 25.42 -20.77 -22.18
CA GLU A 162 25.20 -22.20 -22.03
C GLU A 162 24.99 -22.54 -20.56
N PHE A 163 23.84 -23.15 -20.27
CA PHE A 163 23.51 -23.72 -18.97
C PHE A 163 23.65 -25.23 -19.03
N TYR A 164 24.18 -25.82 -17.95
CA TYR A 164 24.22 -27.26 -17.77
C TYR A 164 23.34 -27.59 -16.56
N MET A 165 22.26 -28.32 -16.82
CA MET A 165 21.17 -28.50 -15.88
C MET A 165 21.33 -29.78 -15.05
N THR A 166 20.80 -29.77 -13.84
CA THR A 166 20.82 -30.87 -12.88
C THR A 166 19.49 -30.94 -12.10
N ASP A 167 19.18 -32.09 -11.52
CA ASP A 167 17.96 -32.38 -10.76
C ASP A 167 18.02 -31.95 -9.29
N ASN A 168 19.19 -31.52 -8.80
CA ASN A 168 19.40 -31.11 -7.42
C ASN A 168 19.92 -29.67 -7.31
N PRO A 169 19.54 -28.90 -6.27
CA PRO A 169 20.08 -27.57 -6.03
C PRO A 169 21.61 -27.54 -6.03
N ALA A 170 22.21 -26.79 -6.95
CA ALA A 170 23.65 -26.62 -7.04
C ALA A 170 24.13 -25.35 -6.31
N VAL A 171 25.44 -25.31 -6.02
CA VAL A 171 26.12 -24.14 -5.40
C VAL A 171 26.51 -23.05 -6.40
N TRP A 172 26.08 -23.18 -7.66
CA TRP A 172 26.34 -22.17 -8.69
C TRP A 172 25.72 -20.83 -8.30
N GLY A 173 26.52 -19.76 -8.27
CA GLY A 173 26.03 -18.43 -7.98
C GLY A 173 25.62 -18.19 -6.52
N SER A 174 25.97 -19.10 -5.60
CA SER A 174 25.59 -18.99 -4.18
C SER A 174 26.73 -18.52 -3.27
N LEU A 175 27.90 -18.18 -3.83
CA LEU A 175 29.03 -17.65 -3.05
C LEU A 175 28.97 -16.12 -3.01
N GLU A 176 29.37 -15.56 -1.88
CA GLU A 176 29.46 -14.11 -1.69
C GLU A 176 30.27 -13.43 -2.82
N GLY A 177 29.73 -12.34 -3.36
CA GLY A 177 30.26 -11.61 -4.51
C GLY A 177 29.79 -12.15 -5.87
N GLN A 178 28.99 -13.22 -5.91
CA GLN A 178 28.35 -13.73 -7.13
C GLN A 178 26.92 -13.21 -7.30
N GLU A 179 26.32 -12.67 -6.23
CA GLU A 179 25.01 -12.05 -6.27
C GLU A 179 24.99 -10.79 -7.16
N PRO A 180 23.82 -10.44 -7.73
CA PRO A 180 23.63 -9.13 -8.34
C PRO A 180 23.71 -8.04 -7.27
N LYS A 181 24.23 -6.87 -7.65
CA LYS A 181 24.35 -5.71 -6.75
C LYS A 181 23.55 -4.55 -7.30
N THR A 182 22.68 -4.01 -6.46
CA THR A 182 21.96 -2.76 -6.69
C THR A 182 22.33 -1.81 -5.55
N GLU A 183 23.02 -0.72 -5.88
CA GLU A 183 23.43 0.29 -4.93
C GLU A 183 23.16 1.68 -5.50
N ILE A 184 22.85 2.62 -4.61
CA ILE A 184 22.75 4.04 -4.93
C ILE A 184 24.10 4.65 -4.56
N THR A 185 24.96 4.88 -5.54
CA THR A 185 26.30 5.48 -5.34
C THR A 185 26.32 6.99 -5.54
N GLU A 186 25.31 7.52 -6.22
CA GLU A 186 25.16 8.93 -6.55
C GLU A 186 23.80 9.41 -6.03
N HIS A 187 23.67 10.72 -5.74
CA HIS A 187 22.44 11.30 -5.22
C HIS A 187 21.90 10.59 -3.97
N LEU A 188 22.79 10.30 -3.01
CA LEU A 188 22.41 9.67 -1.74
C LEU A 188 21.25 10.43 -1.10
N ILE A 189 20.14 9.73 -0.88
CA ILE A 189 18.96 10.27 -0.23
C ILE A 189 19.08 9.97 1.25
N VAL A 190 18.99 11.01 2.08
CA VAL A 190 18.79 10.82 3.52
C VAL A 190 17.29 10.57 3.73
N PRO A 191 16.88 9.41 4.28
CA PRO A 191 15.48 9.15 4.56
C PRO A 191 14.93 10.19 5.52
N ALA A 192 13.70 10.66 5.28
CA ALA A 192 13.06 11.55 6.23
C ALA A 192 12.73 10.80 7.55
N PRO A 193 12.78 11.47 8.71
CA PRO A 193 12.35 10.88 9.97
C PRO A 193 10.86 10.53 9.94
N PHE A 194 10.45 9.60 10.81
CA PHE A 194 9.05 9.26 11.04
C PHE A 194 8.74 9.23 12.55
N ILE A 195 7.46 9.37 12.89
CA ILE A 195 6.97 9.23 14.27
C ILE A 195 6.84 7.73 14.56
N ALA A 196 7.73 7.19 15.39
CA ALA A 196 7.72 5.79 15.78
C ALA A 196 6.71 5.50 16.89
N LYS A 197 6.38 6.50 17.70
CA LYS A 197 5.38 6.45 18.77
C LYS A 197 4.82 7.85 19.00
N GLY A 198 3.55 7.91 19.39
CA GLY A 198 2.85 9.15 19.74
C GLY A 198 1.60 9.29 18.92
N ASP A 199 0.48 9.54 19.58
CA ASP A 199 -0.80 9.78 18.93
C ASP A 199 -0.84 11.22 18.40
N VAL A 200 -1.22 11.37 17.13
CA VAL A 200 -1.39 12.69 16.48
C VAL A 200 -2.54 13.47 17.12
N ALA A 201 -3.58 12.78 17.59
CA ALA A 201 -4.66 13.37 18.38
C ALA A 201 -4.74 12.72 19.77
N PHE A 202 -4.79 13.53 20.83
CA PHE A 202 -4.66 13.05 22.22
C PHE A 202 -5.51 13.82 23.23
N LYS A 203 -5.99 13.16 24.30
CA LYS A 203 -6.84 13.77 25.36
C LYS A 203 -6.06 14.43 26.50
N GLY A 204 -4.84 13.99 26.75
CA GLY A 204 -4.00 14.45 27.85
C GLY A 204 -2.66 14.95 27.35
N GLU A 205 -1.68 14.06 27.36
CA GLU A 205 -0.37 14.28 26.75
C GLU A 205 -0.03 13.11 25.81
N THR A 206 0.81 13.37 24.82
CA THR A 206 1.37 12.36 23.93
C THR A 206 2.89 12.44 23.96
N GLU A 207 3.54 11.28 24.05
CA GLU A 207 4.99 11.18 23.96
C GLU A 207 5.36 10.87 22.50
N VAL A 208 5.97 11.84 21.84
CA VAL A 208 6.42 11.74 20.45
C VAL A 208 7.85 11.22 20.40
N VAL A 209 8.00 10.01 19.87
CA VAL A 209 9.28 9.38 19.59
C VAL A 209 9.54 9.46 18.09
N LEU A 210 10.64 10.10 17.71
CA LEU A 210 11.09 10.18 16.32
C LEU A 210 12.12 9.10 16.05
N ASP A 211 12.07 8.50 14.87
CA ASP A 211 13.05 7.53 14.41
C ASP A 211 13.40 7.74 12.93
N ASN A 212 14.51 7.15 12.51
CA ASN A 212 14.95 7.15 11.12
C ASN A 212 15.34 5.73 10.69
N VAL A 213 15.13 5.43 9.41
CA VAL A 213 15.56 4.15 8.81
C VAL A 213 17.09 4.05 8.81
N ASP A 214 17.78 5.17 8.57
CA ASP A 214 19.24 5.29 8.67
C ASP A 214 19.63 5.70 10.10
N LYS A 215 20.16 4.75 10.88
CA LYS A 215 20.52 4.96 12.30
C LYS A 215 21.73 5.88 12.50
N ASP A 216 22.50 6.16 11.45
CA ASP A 216 23.62 7.10 11.53
C ASP A 216 23.20 8.54 11.22
N ALA A 217 21.96 8.77 10.75
CA ALA A 217 21.45 10.10 10.46
C ALA A 217 21.02 10.81 11.75
N SER A 218 21.37 12.10 11.88
CA SER A 218 20.91 12.93 12.99
C SER A 218 19.55 13.54 12.66
N ILE A 219 18.59 13.43 13.57
CA ILE A 219 17.26 14.01 13.43
C ILE A 219 17.26 15.44 14.01
N PHE A 220 16.60 16.36 13.32
CA PHE A 220 16.36 17.72 13.75
C PHE A 220 14.86 18.00 13.70
N TYR A 221 14.36 18.79 14.65
CA TYR A 221 12.96 19.16 14.72
C TYR A 221 12.77 20.62 15.09
N GLN A 222 11.62 21.17 14.70
CA GLN A 222 11.07 22.42 15.23
C GLN A 222 9.64 22.15 15.72
N LEU A 223 9.23 22.82 16.78
CA LEU A 223 7.92 22.64 17.41
C LEU A 223 7.30 24.01 17.64
N ASP A 224 6.39 24.42 16.76
CA ASP A 224 5.78 25.77 16.74
C ASP A 224 6.82 26.93 16.72
N THR A 225 8.03 26.64 16.27
CA THR A 225 9.15 27.56 16.15
C THR A 225 9.66 27.58 14.71
N ASP A 226 10.45 28.60 14.38
CA ASP A 226 11.14 28.72 13.08
C ASP A 226 12.59 28.18 13.12
N GLU A 227 13.03 27.69 14.29
CA GLU A 227 14.39 27.18 14.49
C GLU A 227 14.38 25.67 14.73
N TYR A 228 15.23 24.97 14.00
CA TYR A 228 15.46 23.54 14.15
C TYR A 228 16.52 23.25 15.21
N VAL A 229 16.18 22.39 16.16
CA VAL A 229 17.09 21.87 17.17
C VAL A 229 17.30 20.38 16.96
N LYS A 230 18.45 19.86 17.44
CA LYS A 230 18.75 18.43 17.32
C LYS A 230 17.85 17.62 18.25
N TYR A 231 17.29 16.53 17.74
CA TYR A 231 16.50 15.59 18.52
C TYR A 231 17.42 14.64 19.29
N GLU A 232 17.33 14.64 20.61
CA GLU A 232 18.12 13.76 21.49
C GLU A 232 17.25 12.88 22.40
N THR A 233 16.04 13.35 22.75
CA THR A 233 15.10 12.66 23.63
C THR A 233 13.66 12.81 23.14
N PRO A 234 12.75 11.88 23.47
CA PRO A 234 11.32 12.02 23.21
C PRO A 234 10.73 13.36 23.64
N LEU A 235 9.75 13.84 22.88
CA LEU A 235 9.03 15.08 23.15
C LEU A 235 7.71 14.76 23.84
N THR A 236 7.34 15.50 24.88
CA THR A 236 6.00 15.42 25.47
C THR A 236 5.19 16.60 25.01
N LEU A 237 4.07 16.34 24.35
CA LEU A 237 3.12 17.37 23.93
C LEU A 237 1.88 17.29 24.81
N SER A 238 1.54 18.38 25.48
CA SER A 238 0.31 18.51 26.26
C SER A 238 -0.69 19.48 25.63
N GLU A 239 -0.31 20.20 24.58
CA GLU A 239 -1.13 21.15 23.82
C GLU A 239 -1.01 20.89 22.32
N PRO A 240 -1.98 21.34 21.49
CA PRO A 240 -1.84 21.26 20.04
C PRO A 240 -0.55 21.92 19.58
N ALA A 241 0.14 21.30 18.62
CA ALA A 241 1.44 21.76 18.18
C ALA A 241 1.75 21.35 16.73
N THR A 242 2.58 22.12 16.05
CA THR A 242 3.08 21.82 14.70
C THR A 242 4.52 21.35 14.79
N LEU A 243 4.75 20.08 14.50
CA LEU A 243 6.07 19.46 14.50
C LEU A 243 6.58 19.35 13.06
N SER A 244 7.74 19.95 12.76
CA SER A 244 8.44 19.73 11.50
C SER A 244 9.80 19.08 11.75
N VAL A 245 10.14 18.06 10.97
CA VAL A 245 11.33 17.22 11.18
C VAL A 245 12.09 16.99 9.88
N TYR A 246 13.41 16.92 9.96
CA TYR A 246 14.27 16.40 8.90
C TYR A 246 15.42 15.60 9.51
N ALA A 247 16.10 14.82 8.68
CA ALA A 247 17.33 14.12 9.03
C ALA A 247 18.52 14.66 8.23
N GLU A 248 19.70 14.62 8.83
CA GLU A 248 20.95 15.01 8.19
C GLU A 248 22.01 13.93 8.36
N LYS A 249 22.69 13.61 7.26
CA LYS A 249 23.87 12.72 7.25
C LYS A 249 24.90 13.28 6.29
N ASN A 250 26.15 13.43 6.74
CA ASN A 250 27.27 13.93 5.94
C ASN A 250 26.98 15.26 5.21
N GLY A 251 26.24 16.18 5.83
CA GLY A 251 25.86 17.48 5.25
C GLY A 251 24.74 17.45 4.22
N VAL A 252 24.14 16.27 3.95
CA VAL A 252 22.96 16.12 3.11
C VAL A 252 21.72 16.04 4.01
N LYS A 253 20.68 16.80 3.67
CA LYS A 253 19.40 16.81 4.40
C LYS A 253 18.34 16.00 3.67
N SER A 254 17.49 15.33 4.42
CA SER A 254 16.23 14.79 3.90
C SER A 254 15.27 15.93 3.54
N ALA A 255 14.16 15.59 2.88
CA ALA A 255 12.99 16.46 2.90
C ALA A 255 12.53 16.70 4.35
N ALA A 256 12.05 17.91 4.63
CA ALA A 256 11.38 18.20 5.88
C ALA A 256 9.92 17.75 5.79
N ILE A 257 9.44 17.06 6.83
CA ILE A 257 8.06 16.58 6.95
C ILE A 257 7.41 17.30 8.13
N THR A 258 6.16 17.74 7.97
CA THR A 258 5.40 18.44 9.00
C THR A 258 4.16 17.65 9.40
N THR A 259 3.88 17.61 10.71
CA THR A 259 2.72 16.97 11.31
C THR A 259 2.09 17.94 12.31
N ASN A 260 0.78 18.14 12.19
CA ASN A 260 -0.01 18.90 13.18
C ASN A 260 -0.55 17.92 14.21
N PHE A 261 -0.36 18.24 15.49
CA PHE A 261 -0.89 17.50 16.63
C PHE A 261 -2.14 18.20 17.18
N TYR A 262 -3.12 17.41 17.57
CA TYR A 262 -4.45 17.88 17.97
C TYR A 262 -4.77 17.44 19.40
N LYS A 263 -5.43 18.32 20.15
CA LYS A 263 -5.86 18.03 21.52
C LYS A 263 -7.36 17.83 21.57
N ILE A 264 -7.75 16.64 21.98
CA ILE A 264 -9.12 16.21 22.16
C ILE A 264 -9.58 16.65 23.56
N ASP A 265 -10.80 17.16 23.70
CA ASP A 265 -11.39 17.41 25.03
C ASP A 265 -11.45 16.07 25.79
N PRO A 266 -10.78 15.92 26.95
CA PRO A 266 -10.73 14.65 27.68
C PRO A 266 -12.10 14.19 28.20
N ASN A 267 -13.09 15.09 28.25
CA ASN A 267 -14.46 14.76 28.64
C ASN A 267 -15.29 14.23 27.46
N LEU A 268 -14.78 14.35 26.24
CA LEU A 268 -15.44 13.90 25.03
C LEU A 268 -15.20 12.41 24.81
N SER A 269 -16.27 11.69 24.50
CA SER A 269 -16.20 10.30 24.07
C SER A 269 -17.22 10.05 22.98
N ILE A 270 -16.96 9.03 22.17
CA ILE A 270 -17.84 8.61 21.09
C ILE A 270 -18.10 7.12 21.19
N ASN A 271 -19.34 6.74 20.92
CA ASN A 271 -19.75 5.37 20.72
C ASN A 271 -20.21 5.21 19.27
N LEU A 272 -19.51 4.37 18.51
CA LEU A 272 -19.89 3.97 17.17
C LEU A 272 -20.71 2.67 17.27
N GLU A 273 -21.97 2.73 16.83
CA GLU A 273 -22.84 1.54 16.74
C GLU A 273 -22.61 0.77 15.43
N THR A 274 -21.80 1.31 14.52
CA THR A 274 -21.41 0.70 13.24
C THR A 274 -19.90 0.60 13.12
N GLU A 275 -19.44 -0.44 12.41
CA GLU A 275 -18.01 -0.71 12.24
C GLU A 275 -17.46 0.01 11.00
N TYR A 276 -16.36 0.75 11.17
CA TYR A 276 -15.59 1.28 10.06
C TYR A 276 -14.60 0.24 9.52
N ALA A 277 -14.20 0.39 8.27
CA ALA A 277 -13.23 -0.51 7.66
C ALA A 277 -11.80 -0.18 8.14
N ASN A 278 -11.05 -1.18 8.57
CA ASN A 278 -9.67 -1.00 9.05
C ASN A 278 -8.74 -0.33 8.02
N GLN A 279 -8.97 -0.56 6.72
CA GLN A 279 -8.21 0.09 5.64
C GLN A 279 -8.40 1.62 5.57
N TYR A 280 -9.48 2.14 6.16
CA TYR A 280 -9.83 3.56 6.22
C TYR A 280 -10.30 3.89 7.64
N ASN A 281 -9.44 3.62 8.64
CA ASN A 281 -9.76 3.86 10.05
C ASN A 281 -9.56 5.32 10.49
N ALA A 282 -8.77 6.09 9.74
CA ALA A 282 -8.24 7.39 10.16
C ALA A 282 -7.56 7.31 11.54
N GLY A 283 -8.04 8.07 12.53
CA GLY A 283 -7.61 8.01 13.92
C GLY A 283 -8.23 6.89 14.76
N GLY A 284 -8.93 5.94 14.14
CA GLY A 284 -9.66 4.88 14.85
C GLY A 284 -10.97 5.38 15.48
N ASN A 285 -11.33 4.89 16.67
CA ASN A 285 -12.65 5.17 17.26
C ASN A 285 -12.92 6.67 17.49
N ASP A 286 -11.89 7.44 17.87
CA ASP A 286 -12.02 8.86 18.17
C ASP A 286 -11.93 9.74 16.90
N ALA A 287 -11.78 9.18 15.70
CA ALA A 287 -11.54 9.93 14.45
C ALA A 287 -12.62 10.96 14.09
N LEU A 288 -13.86 10.77 14.58
CA LEU A 288 -14.95 11.72 14.32
C LEU A 288 -15.05 12.83 15.38
N ILE A 289 -14.15 12.85 16.36
CA ILE A 289 -14.11 13.83 17.46
C ILE A 289 -12.67 14.27 17.79
N ASP A 290 -11.72 14.01 16.90
CA ASP A 290 -10.30 14.23 17.15
C ASP A 290 -9.82 15.64 16.73
N GLY A 291 -10.70 16.40 16.06
CA GLY A 291 -10.45 17.75 15.57
C GLY A 291 -9.74 17.79 14.21
N ILE A 292 -9.49 16.64 13.58
CA ILE A 292 -8.84 16.53 12.27
C ILE A 292 -9.92 16.66 11.18
N ILE A 293 -9.75 17.65 10.31
CA ILE A 293 -10.66 17.88 9.17
C ILE A 293 -10.09 17.20 7.94
N GLY A 294 -10.93 16.42 7.26
CA GLY A 294 -10.57 15.68 6.07
C GLY A 294 -10.19 16.56 4.88
N ALA A 295 -9.17 16.16 4.13
CA ALA A 295 -8.79 16.79 2.86
C ALA A 295 -9.59 16.21 1.68
N GLN A 296 -9.59 16.89 0.51
CA GLN A 296 -10.30 16.39 -0.69
C GLN A 296 -9.75 15.06 -1.22
N ASP A 297 -8.49 14.74 -0.91
CA ASP A 297 -7.90 13.44 -1.22
C ASP A 297 -8.12 12.48 -0.05
N PHE A 298 -8.94 11.45 -0.27
CA PHE A 298 -9.26 10.46 0.75
C PHE A 298 -8.03 9.66 1.21
N ARG A 299 -6.99 9.58 0.37
CA ARG A 299 -5.75 8.84 0.66
C ARG A 299 -4.86 9.53 1.68
N THR A 300 -5.23 10.73 2.12
CA THR A 300 -4.55 11.42 3.23
C THR A 300 -4.69 10.69 4.56
N GLY A 301 -5.61 9.72 4.67
CA GLY A 301 -5.83 8.97 5.91
C GLY A 301 -6.62 9.74 6.96
N THR A 302 -7.26 10.84 6.58
CA THR A 302 -8.05 11.71 7.48
C THR A 302 -9.55 11.39 7.49
N TRP A 303 -9.97 10.37 6.73
CA TRP A 303 -11.37 9.97 6.61
C TRP A 303 -11.59 8.58 7.17
N GLN A 304 -12.65 8.43 7.97
CA GLN A 304 -13.13 7.14 8.41
C GLN A 304 -14.13 6.58 7.39
N GLY A 305 -13.85 5.40 6.85
CA GLY A 305 -14.62 4.79 5.77
C GLY A 305 -15.51 3.65 6.24
N TYR A 306 -16.76 3.64 5.77
CA TYR A 306 -17.78 2.63 6.06
C TYR A 306 -18.25 2.00 4.76
N PHE A 307 -18.16 0.68 4.62
CA PHE A 307 -18.51 -0.03 3.39
C PHE A 307 -19.91 -0.62 3.48
N ASN A 308 -20.83 -0.16 2.65
CA ASN A 308 -22.22 -0.61 2.66
C ASN A 308 -22.86 -0.60 4.06
N GLU A 309 -22.39 0.29 4.93
CA GLU A 309 -22.89 0.46 6.30
C GLU A 309 -23.35 1.89 6.53
N ASP A 310 -24.34 2.05 7.41
CA ASP A 310 -24.73 3.37 7.89
C ASP A 310 -23.68 3.86 8.89
N VAL A 311 -23.64 5.16 9.15
CA VAL A 311 -22.83 5.72 10.25
C VAL A 311 -23.75 6.08 11.39
N ILE A 312 -23.61 5.40 12.52
CA ILE A 312 -24.39 5.64 13.72
C ILE A 312 -23.44 5.98 14.85
N ALA A 313 -23.27 7.27 15.09
CA ALA A 313 -22.32 7.82 16.04
C ALA A 313 -23.04 8.56 17.17
N THR A 314 -22.72 8.22 18.43
CA THR A 314 -23.20 8.95 19.60
C THR A 314 -22.03 9.58 20.34
N VAL A 315 -21.97 10.91 20.35
CA VAL A 315 -20.96 11.70 21.07
C VAL A 315 -21.51 12.08 22.45
N ASP A 316 -20.76 11.76 23.51
CA ASP A 316 -20.99 12.22 24.89
C ASP A 316 -20.02 13.36 25.20
N LEU A 317 -20.57 14.53 25.46
CA LEU A 317 -19.87 15.77 25.81
C LEU A 317 -19.33 15.80 27.26
N GLY A 318 -19.58 14.75 28.04
CA GLY A 318 -19.22 14.58 29.45
C GLY A 318 -20.12 15.32 30.43
N SER A 319 -20.69 16.46 30.01
CA SER A 319 -21.60 17.28 30.82
C SER A 319 -22.66 17.97 29.95
N VAL A 320 -23.74 18.43 30.59
CA VAL A 320 -24.80 19.18 29.90
C VAL A 320 -24.31 20.60 29.64
N LYS A 321 -24.12 20.97 28.36
CA LYS A 321 -23.67 22.30 27.93
C LYS A 321 -24.56 22.87 26.82
N PRO A 322 -24.66 24.21 26.68
CA PRO A 322 -25.32 24.81 25.51
C PRO A 322 -24.64 24.32 24.22
N ILE A 323 -25.45 24.10 23.19
CA ILE A 323 -24.99 23.75 21.84
C ILE A 323 -25.65 24.75 20.88
N GLU A 324 -24.85 25.41 20.05
CA GLU A 324 -25.29 26.35 19.04
C GLU A 324 -25.31 25.70 17.65
N ASN A 325 -24.33 24.85 17.36
CA ASN A 325 -24.20 24.20 16.07
C ASN A 325 -23.59 22.80 16.18
N ILE A 326 -24.15 21.86 15.43
CA ILE A 326 -23.60 20.53 15.22
C ILE A 326 -23.35 20.39 13.74
N SER A 327 -22.14 20.02 13.33
CA SER A 327 -21.81 19.78 11.93
C SER A 327 -20.97 18.52 11.74
N ILE A 328 -21.08 17.93 10.56
CA ILE A 328 -20.34 16.73 10.16
C ILE A 328 -19.97 16.85 8.68
N ASN A 329 -18.78 16.43 8.27
CA ASN A 329 -18.41 16.44 6.86
C ASN A 329 -18.43 15.04 6.24
N PHE A 330 -18.73 15.03 4.94
CA PHE A 330 -18.74 13.85 4.11
C PHE A 330 -17.92 14.14 2.86
N LEU A 331 -17.15 13.14 2.43
CA LEU A 331 -16.47 13.18 1.14
C LEU A 331 -17.33 12.48 0.08
N GLN A 332 -17.28 12.98 -1.14
CA GLN A 332 -17.72 12.26 -2.33
C GLN A 332 -16.56 12.17 -3.32
N ASP A 333 -16.31 10.98 -3.82
CA ASP A 333 -15.51 10.69 -5.01
C ASP A 333 -16.12 9.43 -5.68
N GLN A 334 -17.05 9.67 -6.61
CA GLN A 334 -17.90 8.62 -7.13
C GLN A 334 -17.11 7.57 -7.91
N ARG A 335 -16.03 7.95 -8.61
CA ARG A 335 -15.14 7.00 -9.31
C ARG A 335 -14.50 5.98 -8.36
N SER A 336 -14.23 6.41 -7.14
CA SER A 336 -13.71 5.59 -6.04
C SER A 336 -14.83 4.91 -5.23
N TRP A 337 -16.07 4.97 -5.71
CA TRP A 337 -17.28 4.43 -5.10
C TRP A 337 -17.65 5.10 -3.78
N ILE A 338 -17.12 6.31 -3.52
CA ILE A 338 -17.38 7.10 -2.30
C ILE A 338 -18.53 8.06 -2.60
N PHE A 339 -19.65 7.85 -1.93
CA PHE A 339 -20.88 8.63 -2.13
C PHE A 339 -21.27 9.39 -0.87
N TYR A 340 -21.93 10.53 -1.05
CA TYR A 340 -22.61 11.19 0.06
C TYR A 340 -23.69 10.28 0.67
N PRO A 341 -24.04 10.47 1.95
CA PRO A 341 -25.19 9.78 2.53
C PRO A 341 -26.48 10.27 1.87
N ILE A 342 -27.49 9.41 1.73
CA ILE A 342 -28.80 9.83 1.18
C ILE A 342 -29.60 10.70 2.16
N GLU A 343 -29.31 10.52 3.45
CA GLU A 343 -29.99 11.20 4.54
C GLU A 343 -29.07 11.26 5.76
N VAL A 344 -29.07 12.40 6.45
CA VAL A 344 -28.37 12.61 7.72
C VAL A 344 -29.38 13.09 8.75
N GLU A 345 -29.52 12.35 9.83
CA GLU A 345 -30.40 12.67 10.96
C GLU A 345 -29.56 13.05 12.17
N CYS A 346 -29.98 14.10 12.88
CA CYS A 346 -29.31 14.53 14.10
C CYS A 346 -30.28 14.50 15.28
N PHE A 347 -29.83 13.93 16.39
CA PHE A 347 -30.57 13.83 17.63
C PHE A 347 -29.75 14.35 18.80
N VAL A 348 -30.43 14.84 19.83
CA VAL A 348 -29.80 15.35 21.05
C VAL A 348 -30.47 14.79 22.29
N SER A 349 -29.70 14.60 23.37
CA SER A 349 -30.23 14.16 24.67
C SER A 349 -29.48 14.78 25.84
N LYS A 350 -30.15 14.93 26.98
CA LYS A 350 -29.50 15.27 28.26
C LYS A 350 -29.02 14.04 29.03
N GLY A 351 -29.69 12.90 28.84
CA GLY A 351 -29.48 11.69 29.65
C GLY A 351 -29.05 10.44 28.86
N GLY A 352 -28.91 10.55 27.54
CA GLY A 352 -28.36 9.48 26.68
C GLY A 352 -29.33 8.33 26.38
N LYS A 353 -30.60 8.44 26.81
CA LYS A 353 -31.66 7.46 26.53
C LYS A 353 -32.79 8.06 25.70
N ASP A 354 -33.28 9.23 26.11
CA ASP A 354 -34.35 9.94 25.43
C ASP A 354 -33.76 10.91 24.39
N PHE A 355 -33.63 10.45 23.15
CA PHE A 355 -33.11 11.26 22.04
C PHE A 355 -34.24 12.01 21.33
N LYS A 356 -34.05 13.33 21.19
CA LYS A 356 -34.95 14.21 20.42
C LYS A 356 -34.31 14.55 19.08
N SER A 357 -35.01 14.31 17.98
CA SER A 357 -34.57 14.76 16.65
C SER A 357 -34.55 16.29 16.59
N ILE A 358 -33.47 16.85 16.05
CA ILE A 358 -33.33 18.29 15.78
C ILE A 358 -33.36 18.63 14.29
N GLY A 359 -33.39 17.61 13.43
CA GLY A 359 -33.53 17.79 11.99
C GLY A 359 -33.05 16.60 11.18
N THR A 360 -33.44 16.61 9.92
CA THR A 360 -33.03 15.65 8.89
C THR A 360 -32.59 16.43 7.67
N TYR A 361 -31.42 16.09 7.13
CA TYR A 361 -30.87 16.66 5.91
C TYR A 361 -30.81 15.58 4.82
N LYS A 362 -31.51 15.81 3.70
CA LYS A 362 -31.55 14.87 2.57
C LYS A 362 -30.57 15.31 1.49
N ILE A 363 -29.88 14.35 0.89
CA ILE A 363 -28.95 14.58 -0.21
C ILE A 363 -29.31 13.65 -1.36
N ASP A 364 -29.45 14.19 -2.56
CA ASP A 364 -29.51 13.38 -3.77
C ASP A 364 -28.10 12.89 -4.13
N ALA A 365 -27.68 11.80 -3.52
CA ALA A 365 -26.37 11.17 -3.76
C ALA A 365 -26.32 10.42 -5.11
N THR A 366 -27.46 10.21 -5.78
CA THR A 366 -27.54 9.45 -7.04
C THR A 366 -27.12 10.26 -8.26
N LYS A 367 -27.00 11.58 -8.11
CA LYS A 367 -26.62 12.47 -9.21
C LYS A 367 -25.16 12.23 -9.61
N PRO A 368 -24.87 11.96 -10.90
CA PRO A 368 -23.49 11.82 -11.37
C PRO A 368 -22.66 13.09 -11.15
N SER A 369 -21.42 12.89 -10.69
CA SER A 369 -20.42 13.92 -10.47
C SER A 369 -19.02 13.34 -10.69
N GLU A 370 -18.22 14.04 -11.49
CA GLU A 370 -16.81 13.71 -11.72
C GLU A 370 -15.86 14.38 -10.71
N LYS A 371 -16.42 15.18 -9.78
CA LYS A 371 -15.63 15.94 -8.81
C LYS A 371 -15.51 15.23 -7.49
N SER A 372 -14.29 15.28 -6.92
CA SER A 372 -14.08 15.03 -5.49
C SER A 372 -14.43 16.28 -4.70
N GLU A 373 -15.42 16.20 -3.82
CA GLU A 373 -15.95 17.33 -3.06
C GLU A 373 -16.27 16.94 -1.62
N ILE A 374 -16.10 17.90 -0.71
CA ILE A 374 -16.48 17.78 0.69
C ILE A 374 -17.78 18.53 0.88
N LYS A 375 -18.75 17.88 1.53
CA LYS A 375 -20.00 18.50 1.96
C LYS A 375 -20.10 18.47 3.47
N GLN A 376 -20.22 19.66 4.06
CA GLN A 376 -20.59 19.81 5.46
C GLN A 376 -22.12 19.86 5.61
N VAL A 377 -22.65 19.03 6.49
CA VAL A 377 -24.04 19.06 6.93
C VAL A 377 -24.09 19.68 8.32
N SER A 378 -25.02 20.61 8.57
CA SER A 378 -25.11 21.33 9.84
C SER A 378 -26.54 21.35 10.39
N PHE A 379 -26.65 21.25 11.71
CA PHE A 379 -27.90 21.29 12.46
C PHE A 379 -27.79 22.33 13.57
N LYS A 380 -28.88 23.08 13.76
CA LYS A 380 -29.00 24.10 14.82
C LYS A 380 -30.08 23.68 15.81
N PRO A 381 -29.73 23.22 17.01
CA PRO A 381 -30.72 22.94 18.03
C PRO A 381 -31.42 24.25 18.46
N GLN A 382 -32.74 24.22 18.66
CA GLN A 382 -33.43 25.33 19.30
C GLN A 382 -32.90 25.48 20.73
N THR A 383 -32.36 26.66 21.04
CA THR A 383 -31.54 27.02 22.22
C THR A 383 -31.86 26.17 23.46
N ALA A 384 -31.05 25.14 23.70
CA ALA A 384 -31.15 24.26 24.86
C ALA A 384 -29.80 23.57 25.09
N SER A 385 -29.51 23.28 26.36
CA SER A 385 -28.29 22.55 26.74
C SER A 385 -28.50 21.04 26.65
N TYR A 386 -27.52 20.34 26.09
CA TYR A 386 -27.53 18.89 25.91
C TYR A 386 -26.17 18.30 26.31
N ARG A 387 -26.13 16.98 26.48
CA ARG A 387 -24.90 16.23 26.78
C ARG A 387 -24.55 15.25 25.66
N TYR A 388 -25.56 14.68 25.01
CA TYR A 388 -25.37 13.67 23.97
C TYR A 388 -25.83 14.21 22.64
N VAL A 389 -25.06 13.92 21.59
CA VAL A 389 -25.40 14.17 20.19
C VAL A 389 -25.30 12.84 19.45
N LYS A 390 -26.37 12.42 18.78
CA LYS A 390 -26.39 11.22 17.94
C LYS A 390 -26.58 11.61 16.48
N ILE A 391 -25.68 11.15 15.62
CA ILE A 391 -25.76 11.30 14.16
C ILE A 391 -26.06 9.93 13.55
N ILE A 392 -27.02 9.90 12.62
CA ILE A 392 -27.29 8.76 11.76
C ILE A 392 -27.13 9.23 10.32
N ALA A 393 -26.10 8.78 9.62
CA ALA A 393 -25.92 9.02 8.19
C ALA A 393 -26.21 7.73 7.42
N LYS A 394 -27.24 7.75 6.59
CA LYS A 394 -27.69 6.58 5.83
C LYS A 394 -26.89 6.45 4.56
N LYS A 395 -26.35 5.24 4.33
CA LYS A 395 -25.63 4.93 3.10
C LYS A 395 -26.52 5.03 1.86
N LEU A 396 -25.88 5.11 0.70
CA LEU A 396 -26.55 4.89 -0.58
C LEU A 396 -26.86 3.40 -0.80
N GLY A 397 -25.90 2.53 -0.49
CA GLY A 397 -26.05 1.08 -0.63
C GLY A 397 -25.62 0.62 -2.02
N GLU A 398 -26.55 0.14 -2.84
CA GLU A 398 -26.25 -0.25 -4.23
C GLU A 398 -25.81 0.97 -5.05
N LEU A 399 -24.81 0.79 -5.90
CA LEU A 399 -24.38 1.86 -6.79
C LEU A 399 -25.47 2.18 -7.82
N PRO A 400 -25.63 3.43 -8.28
CA PRO A 400 -26.61 3.77 -9.30
C PRO A 400 -26.32 3.08 -10.65
N GLU A 401 -27.35 2.80 -11.46
CA GLU A 401 -27.22 2.10 -12.75
C GLU A 401 -26.19 2.71 -13.71
N TRP A 402 -26.01 4.04 -13.66
CA TRP A 402 -25.06 4.74 -14.52
C TRP A 402 -23.59 4.55 -14.09
N HIS A 403 -23.36 4.07 -12.88
CA HIS A 403 -22.03 3.94 -12.31
C HIS A 403 -21.37 2.63 -12.77
N LEU A 404 -20.09 2.68 -13.17
CA LEU A 404 -19.37 1.51 -13.73
C LEU A 404 -19.38 0.27 -12.83
N GLY A 405 -19.38 0.47 -11.52
CA GLY A 405 -19.45 -0.62 -10.54
C GLY A 405 -20.83 -1.30 -10.42
N TYR A 406 -21.90 -0.76 -11.02
CA TYR A 406 -23.25 -1.32 -10.89
C TYR A 406 -23.37 -2.74 -11.47
N GLU A 407 -22.80 -2.96 -12.66
CA GLU A 407 -22.84 -4.27 -13.33
C GLU A 407 -22.09 -5.37 -12.55
N HIS A 408 -21.35 -4.99 -11.52
CA HIS A 408 -20.54 -5.87 -10.66
C HIS A 408 -21.08 -5.98 -9.22
N ASP A 409 -22.37 -5.72 -8.98
CA ASP A 409 -23.00 -5.68 -7.66
C ASP A 409 -22.29 -4.71 -6.67
N GLY A 410 -21.79 -3.60 -7.22
CA GLY A 410 -21.02 -2.63 -6.45
C GLY A 410 -21.83 -2.00 -5.31
N ARG A 411 -21.16 -1.77 -4.18
CA ARG A 411 -21.71 -1.09 -3.00
C ARG A 411 -20.96 0.20 -2.69
N SER A 412 -21.68 1.20 -2.18
CA SER A 412 -21.14 2.51 -1.85
C SER A 412 -20.28 2.49 -0.59
N TRP A 413 -19.21 3.27 -0.62
CA TRP A 413 -18.51 3.75 0.57
C TRP A 413 -19.15 5.03 1.09
N LEU A 414 -19.18 5.16 2.41
CA LEU A 414 -19.48 6.42 3.10
C LEU A 414 -18.23 6.86 3.87
N PHE A 415 -17.72 8.04 3.56
CA PHE A 415 -16.52 8.61 4.19
C PHE A 415 -16.91 9.79 5.05
N VAL A 416 -16.52 9.74 6.33
CA VAL A 416 -16.89 10.71 7.37
C VAL A 416 -15.65 11.11 8.14
N ASP A 417 -15.57 12.38 8.54
CA ASP A 417 -14.54 12.92 9.41
C ASP A 417 -15.19 13.55 10.67
N GLU A 418 -14.80 14.76 11.04
CA GLU A 418 -15.16 15.45 12.27
C GLU A 418 -16.65 15.77 12.48
N ILE A 419 -17.21 15.34 13.62
CA ILE A 419 -18.46 15.82 14.22
C ILE A 419 -18.15 17.01 15.13
N SER A 420 -18.16 18.21 14.57
CA SER A 420 -17.94 19.44 15.33
C SER A 420 -19.19 19.86 16.10
N ILE A 421 -19.04 20.06 17.42
CA ILE A 421 -20.11 20.54 18.32
C ILE A 421 -19.64 21.86 18.96
N LYS A 422 -20.30 22.96 18.62
CA LYS A 422 -19.98 24.32 19.11
C LYS A 422 -21.10 24.87 19.97
#